data_AF-A0A377WKI1-F1
#
_entry.id   AF-A0A377WKI1-F1
#
_cell.length_a   1.000
_cell.length_b   1.000
_cell.length_c   1.000
_cell.angle_alpha   90.00
_cell.angle_beta   90.00
_cell.angle_gamma   90.00
#
_symmetry.space_group_name_H-M   'P 1'
#
loop_
_entity.id
_entity.type
_entity.pdbx_description
1 polymer ?
#
loop_
_entity_poly.entity_id
_entity_poly.type
_entity_poly.pdbx_seq_one_letter_code
_entity_poly.pdbx_strand_id
1 'polypeptide(L)'
;MITQSYTCMSREEAKKAIKRTRRLLMSADDDAVSQRLDLDVALDLLTSGKIAYGKHHFSIMVYSPSLESLVADTNEISNALNNIGITPVPAEISLSAAYMAQLPGNYNLRPRKGELSSQNFVELAALHNFYPGKRDKAPWGDAMALLRTPSGDGYLYQPA
;
A
#
# COMPACT_ATOMS: atom_id res chain seq x y z
N MET A 1 -0.57 -8.69 11.07
CA MET A 1 -1.35 -8.85 9.82
C MET A 1 -1.03 -7.67 8.90
N ILE A 2 -0.78 -7.93 7.62
CA ILE A 2 -0.54 -6.88 6.62
C ILE A 2 -1.79 -6.82 5.73
N THR A 3 -2.30 -5.61 5.48
CA THR A 3 -3.46 -5.42 4.61
C THR A 3 -3.21 -4.25 3.68
N GLN A 4 -3.47 -4.48 2.39
CA GLN A 4 -3.42 -3.48 1.34
C GLN A 4 -4.76 -3.40 0.63
N SER A 5 -5.18 -2.20 0.26
CA SER A 5 -6.36 -2.01 -0.58
C SER A 5 -6.11 -0.93 -1.62
N TYR A 6 -6.69 -1.11 -2.80
CA TYR A 6 -6.60 -0.18 -3.90
C TYR A 6 -7.99 0.12 -4.46
N THR A 7 -8.28 1.39 -4.70
CA THR A 7 -9.52 1.81 -5.36
C THR A 7 -9.17 2.71 -6.54
N CYS A 8 -9.50 2.25 -7.74
CA CYS A 8 -9.30 3.02 -8.96
C CYS A 8 -10.01 4.37 -8.87
N MET A 9 -9.32 5.42 -9.28
CA MET A 9 -9.89 6.74 -9.47
C MET A 9 -10.46 6.87 -10.89
N SER A 10 -11.37 7.82 -11.08
CA SER A 10 -11.69 8.27 -12.42
C SER A 10 -10.48 8.92 -13.09
N ARG A 11 -10.44 8.89 -14.43
CA ARG A 11 -9.34 9.51 -15.20
C ARG A 11 -9.17 10.99 -14.89
N GLU A 12 -10.28 11.70 -14.67
CA GLU A 12 -10.25 13.13 -14.33
C GLU A 12 -9.75 13.41 -12.92
N GLU A 13 -10.12 12.59 -11.93
CA GLU A 13 -9.55 12.68 -10.58
C GLU A 13 -8.04 12.41 -10.59
N ALA A 14 -7.62 11.37 -11.32
CA ALA A 14 -6.21 11.02 -11.48
C ALA A 14 -5.39 12.15 -12.12
N LYS A 15 -5.89 12.77 -13.20
CA LYS A 15 -5.25 13.95 -13.81
C LYS A 15 -5.12 15.12 -12.83
N LYS A 16 -6.17 15.38 -12.03
CA LYS A 16 -6.15 16.45 -11.02
C LYS A 16 -5.11 16.16 -9.92
N ALA A 17 -5.04 14.92 -9.45
CA ALA A 17 -4.06 14.44 -8.48
C ALA A 17 -2.62 14.65 -8.96
N ILE A 18 -2.26 14.13 -10.15
CA ILE A 18 -0.93 14.28 -10.73
C ILE A 18 -0.55 15.76 -10.90
N LYS A 19 -1.46 16.57 -11.44
CA LYS A 19 -1.23 18.02 -11.62
C LYS A 19 -1.05 18.75 -10.29
N ARG A 20 -1.78 18.35 -9.24
CA ARG A 20 -1.62 18.92 -7.88
C ARG A 20 -0.23 18.59 -7.34
N THR A 21 0.19 17.33 -7.38
CA THR A 21 1.53 16.91 -6.92
C THR A 21 2.64 17.64 -7.66
N ARG A 22 2.52 17.76 -8.99
CA ARG A 22 3.46 18.53 -9.81
C ARG A 22 3.56 20.00 -9.39
N ARG A 23 2.42 20.65 -9.10
CA ARG A 23 2.39 22.04 -8.62
C ARG A 23 3.06 22.18 -7.26
N LEU A 24 2.84 21.23 -6.35
CA LEU A 24 3.47 21.23 -5.02
C LEU A 24 5.00 21.15 -5.13
N LEU A 25 5.52 20.24 -5.97
CA LEU A 25 6.96 20.13 -6.22
C LEU A 25 7.54 21.42 -6.83
N MET A 26 6.80 22.05 -7.76
CA MET A 26 7.22 23.34 -8.33
C MET A 26 7.23 24.48 -7.31
N SER A 27 6.27 24.49 -6.38
CA SER A 27 6.17 25.56 -5.36
C SER A 27 7.17 25.41 -4.22
N ALA A 28 7.66 24.19 -3.99
CA ALA A 28 8.63 23.91 -2.94
C ALA A 28 10.08 24.30 -3.32
N ASP A 29 10.28 24.85 -4.54
CA ASP A 29 11.60 25.08 -5.15
C ASP A 29 12.52 23.85 -5.05
N ASP A 30 11.90 22.68 -5.17
CA ASP A 30 12.57 21.40 -5.02
C ASP A 30 13.38 21.12 -6.31
N ASP A 31 14.70 20.92 -6.15
CA ASP A 31 15.68 20.65 -7.23
C ASP A 31 15.41 19.31 -7.98
N ALA A 32 14.32 18.62 -7.63
CA ALA A 32 13.88 17.35 -8.20
C ALA A 32 13.27 17.48 -9.63
N VAL A 33 14.04 17.97 -10.60
CA VAL A 33 13.65 18.07 -12.01
C VAL A 33 13.22 16.70 -12.57
N SER A 34 13.90 15.62 -12.16
CA SER A 34 13.57 14.25 -12.56
C SER A 34 12.17 13.82 -12.14
N GLN A 35 11.78 14.06 -10.88
CA GLN A 35 10.45 13.71 -10.38
C GLN A 35 9.33 14.45 -11.13
N ARG A 36 9.59 15.70 -11.55
CA ARG A 36 8.64 16.46 -12.38
C ARG A 36 8.47 15.84 -13.77
N LEU A 37 9.57 15.39 -14.37
CA LEU A 37 9.54 14.69 -15.67
C LEU A 37 8.76 13.38 -15.55
N ASP A 38 8.97 12.63 -14.47
CA ASP A 38 8.26 11.38 -14.21
C ASP A 38 6.74 11.61 -14.07
N LEU A 39 6.31 12.71 -13.45
CA LEU A 39 4.89 13.09 -13.39
C LEU A 39 4.31 13.46 -14.76
N ASP A 40 5.10 14.08 -15.64
CA ASP A 40 4.67 14.39 -17.01
C ASP A 40 4.55 13.09 -17.84
N VAL A 41 5.48 12.14 -17.69
CA VAL A 41 5.37 10.79 -18.27
C VAL A 41 4.14 10.06 -17.74
N ALA A 42 3.92 10.08 -16.42
CA ALA A 42 2.75 9.44 -15.82
C ALA A 42 1.43 10.02 -16.35
N LEU A 43 1.37 11.34 -16.60
CA LEU A 43 0.20 12.00 -17.18
C LEU A 43 -0.06 11.52 -18.61
N ASP A 44 0.98 11.33 -19.42
CA ASP A 44 0.88 10.79 -20.78
C ASP A 44 0.41 9.32 -20.77
N LEU A 45 1.01 8.48 -19.92
CA LEU A 45 0.59 7.09 -19.74
C LEU A 45 -0.87 6.97 -19.27
N LEU A 46 -1.32 7.85 -18.38
CA LEU A 46 -2.71 7.91 -17.93
C LEU A 46 -3.65 8.34 -19.07
N THR A 47 -3.24 9.33 -19.87
CA THR A 47 -4.06 9.88 -20.96
C THR A 47 -4.18 8.90 -22.13
N SER A 48 -3.10 8.18 -22.45
CA SER A 48 -3.07 7.09 -23.43
C SER A 48 -3.74 5.81 -22.93
N GLY A 49 -4.14 5.75 -21.66
CA GLY A 49 -4.85 4.60 -21.08
C GLY A 49 -3.95 3.40 -20.77
N LYS A 50 -2.62 3.57 -20.76
CA LYS A 50 -1.66 2.51 -20.42
C LYS A 50 -1.63 2.20 -18.92
N ILE A 51 -1.91 3.20 -18.08
CA ILE A 51 -1.99 3.03 -16.63
C ILE A 51 -3.27 3.65 -16.08
N ALA A 52 -3.70 3.17 -14.93
CA ALA A 52 -4.69 3.82 -14.08
C ALA A 52 -4.03 4.39 -12.83
N TYR A 53 -4.74 5.24 -12.11
CA TYR A 53 -4.34 5.71 -10.79
C TYR A 53 -5.44 5.38 -9.79
N GLY A 54 -5.06 5.25 -8.53
CA GLY A 54 -5.96 4.80 -7.48
C GLY A 54 -5.52 5.24 -6.11
N LYS A 55 -6.46 5.16 -5.18
CA LYS A 55 -6.23 5.39 -3.76
C LYS A 55 -5.77 4.09 -3.13
N HIS A 56 -4.49 4.05 -2.78
CA HIS A 56 -3.85 2.94 -2.06
C HIS A 56 -3.90 3.20 -0.55
N HIS A 57 -4.22 2.17 0.22
CA HIS A 57 -4.10 2.17 1.68
C HIS A 57 -3.31 0.94 2.10
N PHE A 58 -2.28 1.17 2.92
CA PHE A 58 -1.40 0.16 3.48
C PHE A 58 -1.48 0.23 5.01
N SER A 59 -1.67 -0.92 5.66
CA SER A 59 -1.70 -1.02 7.11
C SER A 59 -1.06 -2.31 7.60
N ILE A 60 -0.40 -2.23 8.75
CA ILE A 60 0.13 -3.38 9.47
C ILE A 60 -0.45 -3.33 10.88
N MET A 61 -1.11 -4.41 11.29
CA MET A 61 -1.54 -4.62 12.67
C MET A 61 -0.56 -5.55 13.37
N VAL A 62 0.04 -5.06 14.45
CA VAL A 62 1.02 -5.78 15.27
C VAL A 62 0.33 -6.26 16.53
N TYR A 63 0.55 -7.54 16.87
CA TYR A 63 0.00 -8.16 18.07
C TYR A 63 1.15 -8.80 18.84
N SER A 64 1.27 -8.46 20.12
CA SER A 64 2.32 -8.96 21.00
C SER A 64 1.74 -9.21 22.40
N PRO A 65 2.30 -10.15 23.18
CA PRO A 65 1.73 -10.58 24.47
C PRO A 65 1.86 -9.53 25.60
N SER A 66 2.75 -8.55 25.46
CA SER A 66 2.93 -7.46 26.42
C SER A 66 3.14 -6.12 25.71
N LEU A 67 2.91 -5.01 26.42
CA LEU A 67 3.14 -3.66 25.87
C LEU A 67 4.62 -3.43 25.51
N GLU A 68 5.54 -3.94 26.31
CA GLU A 68 6.99 -3.85 26.05
C GLU A 68 7.36 -4.56 24.74
N SER A 69 6.88 -5.79 24.56
CA SER A 69 7.09 -6.53 23.31
C SER A 69 6.44 -5.85 22.11
N LEU A 70 5.25 -5.25 22.28
CA LEU A 70 4.56 -4.53 21.21
C LEU A 70 5.36 -3.34 20.71
N VAL A 71 5.97 -2.58 21.63
CA VAL A 71 6.84 -1.44 21.28
C VAL A 71 8.09 -1.92 20.54
N ALA A 72 8.73 -2.98 21.03
CA ALA A 72 9.90 -3.57 20.37
C ALA A 72 9.59 -4.06 18.95
N ASP A 73 8.54 -4.87 18.79
CA ASP A 73 8.12 -5.43 17.50
C ASP A 73 7.72 -4.33 16.51
N THR A 74 7.00 -3.31 16.98
CA THR A 74 6.58 -2.17 16.13
C THR A 74 7.79 -1.36 15.64
N ASN A 75 8.79 -1.16 16.50
CA ASN A 75 10.02 -0.45 16.13
C ASN A 75 10.85 -1.27 15.13
N GLU A 76 10.97 -2.58 15.32
CA GLU A 76 11.67 -3.46 14.38
C GLU A 76 11.03 -3.41 12.98
N ILE A 77 9.70 -3.56 12.92
CA ILE A 77 8.94 -3.47 11.67
C ILE A 77 9.11 -2.07 11.05
N SER A 78 9.08 -1.02 11.86
CA SER A 78 9.22 0.35 11.37
C SER A 78 10.61 0.60 10.78
N ASN A 79 11.66 0.07 11.41
CA ASN A 79 13.03 0.16 10.91
C ASN A 79 13.18 -0.62 9.60
N ALA A 80 12.63 -1.83 9.52
CA ALA A 80 12.67 -2.64 8.30
C ALA A 80 12.00 -1.93 7.11
N LEU A 81 10.84 -1.29 7.33
CA LEU A 81 10.16 -0.50 6.31
C LEU A 81 10.96 0.74 5.90
N ASN A 82 11.52 1.48 6.86
CA ASN A 82 12.33 2.66 6.55
C ASN A 82 13.57 2.30 5.72
N ASN A 83 14.20 1.16 5.99
CA ASN A 83 15.36 0.68 5.22
C ASN A 83 15.05 0.41 3.74
N ILE A 84 13.79 0.12 3.40
CA ILE A 84 13.33 -0.05 2.01
C ILE A 84 12.65 1.21 1.45
N GLY A 85 12.77 2.35 2.13
CA GLY A 85 12.22 3.63 1.70
C GLY A 85 10.72 3.81 1.96
N ILE A 86 10.10 2.96 2.79
CA ILE A 86 8.71 3.12 3.22
C ILE A 86 8.72 3.67 4.65
N THR A 87 8.18 4.87 4.86
CA THR A 87 8.09 5.47 6.21
C THR A 87 6.72 5.21 6.83
N PRO A 88 6.58 4.19 7.71
CA PRO A 88 5.32 3.95 8.40
C PRO A 88 5.08 5.02 9.47
N VAL A 89 3.80 5.26 9.76
CA VAL A 89 3.40 6.18 10.83
C VAL A 89 2.41 5.46 11.73
N PRO A 90 2.59 5.47 13.06
CA PRO A 90 1.63 4.92 13.99
C PRO A 90 0.21 5.46 13.76
N ALA A 91 -0.76 4.56 13.83
CA ALA A 91 -2.18 4.89 13.75
C ALA A 91 -2.71 5.05 15.17
N GLU A 92 -2.49 6.21 15.80
CA GLU A 92 -2.97 6.47 17.16
C GLU A 92 -4.48 6.74 17.17
N ILE A 93 -4.89 7.92 16.68
CA ILE A 93 -6.30 8.33 16.62
C ILE A 93 -7.09 7.49 15.61
N SER A 94 -6.43 7.12 14.50
CA SER A 94 -7.04 6.36 13.42
C SER A 94 -6.98 4.85 13.63
N LEU A 95 -6.61 4.36 14.82
CA LEU A 95 -6.42 2.92 15.06
C LEU A 95 -7.67 2.11 14.75
N SER A 96 -8.82 2.56 15.25
CA SER A 96 -10.11 1.89 15.05
C SER A 96 -10.49 1.84 13.57
N ALA A 97 -10.35 2.96 12.86
CA ALA A 97 -10.56 3.01 11.42
C ALA A 97 -9.58 2.09 10.67
N ALA A 98 -8.28 2.15 11.01
CA ALA A 98 -7.24 1.31 10.39
C ALA A 98 -7.49 -0.19 10.63
N TYR A 99 -8.00 -0.58 11.80
CA TYR A 99 -8.41 -1.96 12.08
C TYR A 99 -9.61 -2.36 11.22
N MET A 100 -10.66 -1.53 11.18
CA MET A 100 -11.84 -1.81 10.36
C MET A 100 -11.54 -1.81 8.86
N ALA A 101 -10.53 -1.06 8.41
CA ALA A 101 -10.05 -1.05 7.03
C ALA A 101 -9.58 -2.43 6.54
N GLN A 102 -9.30 -3.35 7.46
CA GLN A 102 -8.82 -4.69 7.15
C GLN A 102 -9.93 -5.65 6.74
N LEU A 103 -11.19 -5.23 6.89
CA LEU A 103 -12.36 -6.01 6.52
C LEU A 103 -12.68 -5.86 5.02
N PRO A 104 -13.07 -6.96 4.35
CA PRO A 104 -13.43 -6.94 2.94
C PRO A 104 -14.60 -6.00 2.66
N GLY A 105 -14.45 -5.22 1.60
CA GLY A 105 -15.45 -4.25 1.16
C GLY A 105 -15.47 -2.93 1.94
N ASN A 106 -14.64 -2.77 2.99
CA ASN A 106 -14.60 -1.52 3.75
C ASN A 106 -13.72 -0.44 3.10
N TYR A 107 -14.24 0.18 2.05
CA TYR A 107 -13.54 1.24 1.32
C TYR A 107 -13.59 2.62 2.00
N ASN A 108 -14.47 2.79 3.01
CA ASN A 108 -14.73 4.07 3.67
C ASN A 108 -13.73 4.36 4.78
N LEU A 109 -13.51 3.39 5.69
CA LEU A 109 -12.69 3.56 6.89
C LEU A 109 -11.20 3.33 6.59
N ARG A 110 -10.66 4.02 5.59
CA ARG A 110 -9.24 3.91 5.20
C ARG A 110 -8.50 5.21 5.49
N PRO A 111 -7.77 5.31 6.61
CA PRO A 111 -7.01 6.52 6.93
C PRO A 111 -5.84 6.72 5.95
N ARG A 112 -5.37 7.96 5.78
CA ARG A 112 -4.12 8.30 5.05
C ARG A 112 -3.95 7.59 3.68
N LYS A 113 -5.00 7.60 2.85
CA LYS A 113 -4.94 7.05 1.49
C LYS A 113 -3.91 7.81 0.65
N GLY A 114 -2.93 7.10 0.10
CA GLY A 114 -1.98 7.60 -0.87
C GLY A 114 -2.50 7.43 -2.30
N GLU A 115 -2.03 8.26 -3.21
CA GLU A 115 -2.37 8.17 -4.63
C GLU A 115 -1.24 7.45 -5.36
N LEU A 116 -1.55 6.37 -6.06
CA LEU A 116 -0.55 5.50 -6.67
C LEU A 116 -1.00 5.03 -8.06
N SER A 117 -0.06 4.92 -9.01
CA SER A 117 -0.32 4.31 -10.30
C SER A 117 -0.66 2.82 -10.12
N SER A 118 -1.44 2.26 -11.05
CA SER A 118 -1.78 0.84 -11.05
C SER A 118 -0.54 -0.04 -11.21
N GLN A 119 0.45 0.44 -11.98
CA GLN A 119 1.72 -0.27 -12.17
C GLN A 119 2.51 -0.38 -10.86
N ASN A 120 2.75 0.74 -10.18
CA ASN A 120 3.49 0.74 -8.91
C ASN A 120 2.72 -0.03 -7.83
N PHE A 121 1.38 0.01 -7.85
CA PHE A 121 0.57 -0.80 -6.94
C PHE A 121 0.78 -2.29 -7.17
N VAL A 122 0.76 -2.74 -8.43
CA VAL A 122 1.00 -4.15 -8.75
C VAL A 122 2.42 -4.56 -8.34
N GLU A 123 3.43 -3.70 -8.50
CA GLU A 123 4.80 -4.01 -8.04
C GLU A 123 4.91 -4.12 -6.51
N LEU A 124 4.19 -3.27 -5.76
CA LEU A 124 4.14 -3.33 -4.29
C LEU A 124 3.32 -4.51 -3.75
N ALA A 125 2.22 -4.84 -4.44
CA ALA A 125 1.33 -5.93 -4.09
C ALA A 125 1.75 -7.26 -4.71
N ALA A 126 2.76 -7.25 -5.60
CA ALA A 126 3.23 -8.45 -6.23
C ALA A 126 3.86 -9.32 -5.15
N LEU A 127 3.23 -10.46 -4.97
CA LEU A 127 3.58 -11.53 -4.04
C LEU A 127 4.85 -12.26 -4.53
N HIS A 128 5.90 -11.51 -4.90
CA HIS A 128 7.19 -12.01 -5.34
C HIS A 128 7.96 -12.77 -4.25
N ASN A 129 7.36 -12.94 -3.07
CA ASN A 129 8.07 -13.41 -1.89
C ASN A 129 7.96 -14.92 -1.71
N PHE A 130 9.07 -15.52 -1.27
CA PHE A 130 9.28 -16.95 -0.98
C PHE A 130 8.52 -17.45 0.26
N TYR A 131 7.73 -16.59 0.90
CA TYR A 131 7.00 -16.94 2.12
C TYR A 131 5.59 -17.40 1.75
N PRO A 132 5.24 -18.70 1.90
CA PRO A 132 4.00 -19.27 1.38
C PRO A 132 2.74 -18.78 2.10
N GLY A 133 2.83 -17.84 3.04
CA GLY A 133 1.72 -17.44 3.91
C GLY A 133 1.42 -18.48 4.98
N LYS A 134 0.33 -18.28 5.74
CA LYS A 134 -0.16 -19.24 6.74
C LYS A 134 -1.30 -20.05 6.15
N ARG A 135 -1.26 -21.38 6.33
CA ARG A 135 -2.31 -22.30 5.87
C ARG A 135 -3.52 -22.28 6.79
N ASP A 136 -3.24 -22.37 8.08
CA ASP A 136 -4.19 -22.42 9.19
C ASP A 136 -3.89 -21.29 10.18
N LYS A 137 -4.89 -20.91 10.99
CA LYS A 137 -4.80 -19.82 12.00
C LYS A 137 -4.37 -18.48 11.42
N ALA A 138 -4.69 -18.22 10.16
CA ALA A 138 -4.55 -16.88 9.62
C ALA A 138 -5.71 -16.00 10.12
N PRO A 139 -5.56 -14.67 10.12
CA PRO A 139 -6.49 -13.76 10.81
C PRO A 139 -7.95 -13.87 10.39
N TRP A 140 -8.20 -14.39 9.18
CA TRP A 140 -9.53 -14.54 8.59
C TRP A 140 -9.95 -16.02 8.39
N GLY A 141 -9.26 -16.98 9.02
CA GLY A 141 -9.54 -18.41 8.91
C GLY A 141 -8.48 -19.18 8.11
N ASP A 142 -8.88 -20.22 7.39
CA ASP A 142 -8.00 -20.99 6.52
C ASP A 142 -7.74 -20.27 5.19
N ALA A 143 -6.61 -20.56 4.54
CA ALA A 143 -6.28 -19.98 3.25
C ALA A 143 -7.33 -20.38 2.19
N MET A 144 -7.85 -19.40 1.44
CA MET A 144 -8.91 -19.63 0.45
C MET A 144 -8.38 -19.93 -0.95
N ALA A 145 -7.17 -19.45 -1.28
CA ALA A 145 -6.56 -19.68 -2.59
C ALA A 145 -5.05 -19.86 -2.48
N LEU A 146 -4.47 -20.62 -3.42
CA LEU A 146 -3.03 -20.73 -3.62
C LEU A 146 -2.65 -19.97 -4.90
N LEU A 147 -1.88 -18.90 -4.76
CA LEU A 147 -1.38 -18.11 -5.86
C LEU A 147 0.04 -18.56 -6.22
N ARG A 148 0.33 -18.72 -7.50
CA ARG A 148 1.68 -19.12 -7.94
C ARG A 148 2.61 -17.91 -7.84
N THR A 149 3.73 -18.05 -7.14
CA THR A 149 4.79 -17.05 -7.11
C THR A 149 5.78 -17.28 -8.26
N PRO A 150 6.57 -16.27 -8.68
CA PRO A 150 7.62 -16.45 -9.68
C PRO A 150 8.75 -17.39 -9.26
N SER A 151 8.90 -17.67 -7.96
CA SER A 151 9.85 -18.67 -7.44
C SER A 151 9.39 -20.11 -7.66
N GLY A 152 8.15 -20.33 -8.10
CA GLY A 152 7.55 -21.66 -8.25
C GLY A 152 6.82 -22.16 -7.00
N ASP A 153 6.90 -21.41 -5.90
CA ASP A 153 6.20 -21.71 -4.65
C ASP A 153 4.73 -21.24 -4.70
N GLY A 154 3.92 -21.74 -3.78
CA GLY A 154 2.53 -21.34 -3.62
C GLY A 154 2.36 -20.35 -2.49
N TYR A 155 1.74 -19.20 -2.76
CA TYR A 155 1.33 -18.21 -1.77
C TYR A 155 -0.13 -18.44 -1.34
N LEU A 156 -0.34 -18.67 -0.06
CA LEU A 156 -1.65 -18.88 0.55
C LEU A 156 -2.34 -17.52 0.77
N TYR A 157 -3.30 -17.23 -0.11
CA TYR A 157 -4.04 -15.99 -0.15
C TYR A 157 -5.35 -16.08 0.64
N GLN A 158 -5.70 -14.97 1.28
CA GLN A 158 -6.99 -14.73 1.91
C GLN A 158 -7.57 -13.42 1.39
N PRO A 159 -8.85 -13.39 0.99
CA PRO A 159 -9.51 -12.14 0.67
C PRO A 159 -9.60 -11.27 1.93
N ALA A 160 -9.21 -10.01 1.76
CA ALA A 160 -9.34 -8.96 2.76
C ALA A 160 -10.26 -7.87 2.23
#